data_AF-A0A6G1SAV6-F1
#
_entry.id   AF-A0A6G1SAV6-F1
#
_cell.length_a   1.000
_cell.length_b   1.000
_cell.length_c   1.000
_cell.angle_alpha   90.00
_cell.angle_beta   90.00
_cell.angle_gamma   90.00
#
_symmetry.space_group_name_H-M   'P 1'
#
loop_
_entity.id
_entity.type
_entity.pdbx_description
1 polymer ?
#
loop_
_entity_poly.entity_id
_entity_poly.type
_entity_poly.pdbx_seq_one_letter_code
_entity_poly.pdbx_strand_id
1 'polypeptide(L)'
;MGNKSSLMLQDDEIKQISSQTGFSPQQIEKLYSRFTQLDRTNCGSLSKHDLLSIPELAINPLCDRLIGMFFFDGNQEIERINFRQFMRVLAAFRSNQQQQQQQQK
;
A
#
# COMPACT_ATOMS: atom_id res chain seq x y z
N MET A 1 -20.85 0.71 -19.16
CA MET A 1 -20.36 0.57 -17.78
C MET A 1 -18.85 0.37 -17.85
N GLY A 2 -18.08 1.11 -17.03
CA GLY A 2 -16.64 1.34 -17.21
C GLY A 2 -15.77 0.09 -17.24
N ASN A 3 -14.91 0.05 -18.25
CA ASN A 3 -13.93 -0.98 -18.56
C ASN A 3 -12.86 -1.02 -17.44
N LYS A 4 -12.83 -2.08 -16.61
CA LYS A 4 -11.80 -2.30 -15.58
C LYS A 4 -10.62 -3.13 -16.10
N SER A 5 -10.43 -3.17 -17.40
CA SER A 5 -9.41 -3.98 -18.05
C SER A 5 -8.35 -3.02 -18.58
N SER A 6 -7.19 -2.96 -17.93
CA SER A 6 -5.89 -2.79 -18.62
C SER A 6 -4.68 -2.54 -17.71
N LEU A 7 -4.81 -2.51 -16.39
CA LEU A 7 -3.65 -2.54 -15.49
C LEU A 7 -3.68 -3.85 -14.71
N MET A 8 -3.54 -4.97 -15.43
CA MET A 8 -3.45 -6.29 -14.82
C MET A 8 -2.03 -6.48 -14.28
N LEU A 9 -1.89 -6.50 -12.94
CA LEU A 9 -0.75 -7.18 -12.32
C LEU A 9 -0.77 -8.64 -12.80
N GLN A 10 0.41 -9.19 -13.10
CA GLN A 10 0.51 -10.61 -13.44
C GLN A 10 0.05 -11.46 -12.25
N ASP A 11 -0.62 -12.58 -12.52
CA ASP A 11 -1.06 -13.53 -11.48
C ASP A 11 0.10 -13.99 -10.58
N ASP A 12 1.31 -14.05 -11.13
CA ASP A 12 2.52 -14.41 -10.37
C ASP A 12 2.87 -13.34 -9.33
N GLU A 13 2.86 -12.06 -9.70
CA GLU A 13 3.06 -10.93 -8.79
C GLU A 13 2.00 -10.90 -7.70
N ILE A 14 0.73 -11.15 -8.04
CA ILE A 14 -0.37 -11.21 -7.08
C ILE A 14 -0.13 -12.34 -6.06
N LYS A 15 0.28 -13.53 -6.52
CA LYS A 15 0.61 -14.65 -5.63
C LYS A 15 1.80 -14.34 -4.72
N GLN A 16 2.85 -13.71 -5.27
CA GLN A 16 4.02 -13.33 -4.47
C GLN A 16 3.67 -12.31 -3.39
N ILE A 17 2.92 -11.26 -3.76
CA ILE A 17 2.46 -10.24 -2.81
C ILE A 17 1.51 -10.88 -1.79
N SER A 18 0.58 -11.73 -2.21
CA SER A 18 -0.35 -12.44 -1.32
C SER A 18 0.40 -13.29 -0.30
N SER A 19 1.42 -14.02 -0.72
CA SER A 19 2.27 -14.83 0.17
C SER A 19 3.08 -13.96 1.15
N GLN A 20 3.62 -12.83 0.69
CA GLN A 20 4.43 -11.93 1.54
C GLN A 20 3.60 -11.09 2.53
N THR A 21 2.36 -10.77 2.18
CA THR A 21 1.55 -9.78 2.91
C THR A 21 0.31 -10.36 3.59
N GLY A 22 -0.10 -11.57 3.19
CA GLY A 22 -1.31 -12.22 3.63
C GLY A 22 -2.60 -11.61 3.08
N PHE A 23 -2.54 -10.64 2.16
CA PHE A 23 -3.73 -10.10 1.49
C PHE A 23 -4.26 -11.09 0.45
N SER A 24 -5.59 -11.14 0.28
CA SER A 24 -6.18 -11.97 -0.77
C SER A 24 -5.93 -11.36 -2.16
N PRO A 25 -5.87 -12.17 -3.23
CA PRO A 25 -5.72 -11.69 -4.60
C PRO A 25 -6.68 -10.55 -4.95
N GLN A 26 -7.96 -10.69 -4.58
CA GLN A 26 -9.00 -9.68 -4.80
C GLN A 26 -8.72 -8.36 -4.05
N GLN A 27 -8.12 -8.42 -2.86
CA GLN A 27 -7.72 -7.21 -2.13
C GLN A 27 -6.54 -6.52 -2.83
N ILE A 28 -5.57 -7.31 -3.30
CA ILE A 28 -4.40 -6.80 -4.02
C ILE A 28 -4.83 -6.09 -5.31
N GLU A 29 -5.72 -6.69 -6.10
CA GLU A 29 -6.25 -6.06 -7.32
C GLU A 29 -6.98 -4.74 -7.04
N LYS A 30 -7.81 -4.70 -5.98
CA LYS A 30 -8.51 -3.47 -5.58
C LYS A 30 -7.53 -2.39 -5.12
N LEU A 31 -6.50 -2.76 -4.36
CA LEU A 31 -5.46 -1.85 -3.90
C LEU A 31 -4.62 -1.35 -5.07
N TYR A 32 -4.29 -2.21 -6.03
CA TYR A 32 -3.55 -1.83 -7.23
C TYR A 32 -4.34 -0.84 -8.09
N SER A 33 -5.63 -1.10 -8.32
CA SER A 33 -6.50 -0.17 -9.04
C SER A 33 -6.55 1.21 -8.37
N ARG A 34 -6.64 1.25 -7.03
CA ARG A 34 -6.58 2.51 -6.27
C ARG A 34 -5.21 3.17 -6.35
N PHE A 35 -4.13 2.39 -6.26
CA PHE A 35 -2.76 2.89 -6.41
C PHE A 35 -2.55 3.56 -7.77
N THR A 36 -3.03 2.94 -8.85
CA THR A 36 -2.94 3.51 -10.20
C THR A 36 -3.82 4.75 -10.38
N GLN A 37 -4.93 4.86 -9.65
CA GLN A 37 -5.76 6.07 -9.66
C GLN A 37 -5.10 7.23 -8.91
N LEU A 38 -4.28 6.93 -7.90
CA LEU A 38 -3.52 7.91 -7.14
C LEU A 38 -2.27 8.36 -7.88
N ASP A 39 -1.69 7.49 -8.72
CA ASP A 39 -0.55 7.81 -9.56
C ASP A 39 -0.98 8.70 -10.73
N ARG A 40 -1.05 10.01 -10.47
CA ARG A 40 -1.36 11.03 -11.49
C ARG A 40 -0.32 11.06 -12.61
N THR A 41 0.90 10.60 -12.34
CA THR A 41 2.02 10.61 -13.28
C THR A 41 2.10 9.34 -14.13
N ASN A 42 1.31 8.29 -13.83
CA ASN A 42 1.40 6.95 -14.43
C ASN A 42 2.85 6.44 -14.51
N CYS A 43 3.69 6.80 -13.53
CA CYS A 43 5.09 6.41 -13.46
C CYS A 43 5.30 5.11 -12.66
N GLY A 44 4.22 4.48 -12.17
CA GLY A 44 4.25 3.27 -11.36
C GLY A 44 4.72 3.50 -9.92
N SER A 45 4.79 4.77 -9.49
CA SER A 45 5.26 5.16 -8.16
C SER A 45 4.43 6.32 -7.61
N LEU A 46 4.17 6.31 -6.31
CA LEU A 46 3.47 7.38 -5.61
C LEU A 46 4.44 8.28 -4.85
N SER A 47 4.22 9.57 -4.92
CA SER A 47 4.92 10.56 -4.11
C SER A 47 4.15 10.82 -2.81
N LYS A 48 4.79 11.47 -1.84
CA LYS A 48 4.13 11.84 -0.58
C LYS A 48 2.85 12.66 -0.78
N HIS A 49 2.87 13.55 -1.76
CA HIS A 49 1.71 14.38 -2.10
C HIS A 49 0.53 13.57 -2.69
N ASP A 50 0.81 12.51 -3.44
CA ASP A 50 -0.23 11.63 -4.01
C ASP A 50 -0.94 10.85 -2.90
N LEU A 51 -0.19 10.38 -1.88
CA LEU A 51 -0.79 9.73 -0.71
C LEU A 51 -1.60 10.69 0.16
N LEU A 52 -1.13 11.93 0.35
CA LEU A 52 -1.86 12.96 1.08
C LEU A 52 -3.14 13.42 0.37
N SER A 53 -3.23 13.18 -0.95
CA SER A 53 -4.45 13.46 -1.71
C SER A 53 -5.60 12.49 -1.38
N ILE A 54 -5.36 11.42 -0.61
CA ILE A 54 -6.43 10.53 -0.12
C ILE A 54 -7.10 11.20 1.09
N PRO A 55 -8.36 11.68 0.96
CA PRO A 55 -9.03 12.38 2.05
C PRO A 55 -9.24 11.48 3.28
N GLU A 56 -9.52 10.19 3.06
CA GLU A 56 -9.68 9.19 4.13
C GLU A 56 -8.37 8.92 4.88
N LEU A 57 -7.23 9.09 4.21
CA LEU A 57 -5.92 8.97 4.85
C LEU A 57 -5.57 10.28 5.58
N ALA A 58 -5.86 11.45 4.99
CA ALA A 58 -5.59 12.74 5.60
C ALA A 58 -6.31 12.96 6.95
N ILE A 59 -7.48 12.35 7.15
CA ILE A 59 -8.21 12.38 8.43
C ILE A 59 -7.70 11.35 9.46
N ASN A 60 -6.82 10.43 9.07
CA ASN A 60 -6.29 9.42 9.97
C ASN A 60 -5.17 10.03 10.84
N PRO A 61 -5.28 10.08 12.18
CA PRO A 61 -4.25 10.65 13.04
C PRO A 61 -2.90 9.90 12.97
N LEU A 62 -2.89 8.69 12.41
CA LEU A 62 -1.67 7.91 12.15
C LEU A 62 -1.11 8.13 10.75
N CYS A 63 -1.73 8.98 9.93
CA CYS A 63 -1.37 9.23 8.54
C CYS A 63 0.08 9.69 8.37
N ASP A 64 0.49 10.73 9.10
CA ASP A 64 1.87 11.23 9.04
C ASP A 64 2.89 10.15 9.40
N ARG A 65 2.56 9.31 10.40
CA ARG A 65 3.42 8.20 10.82
C ARG A 65 3.45 7.09 9.78
N LEU A 66 2.30 6.76 9.19
CA LEU A 66 2.15 5.81 8.09
C LEU A 66 2.98 6.25 6.88
N ILE A 67 2.79 7.49 6.43
CA ILE A 67 3.52 8.14 5.36
C ILE A 67 5.02 8.13 5.67
N GLY A 68 5.41 8.47 6.90
CA GLY A 68 6.81 8.36 7.34
C GLY A 68 7.38 6.94 7.16
N MET A 69 6.61 5.89 7.49
CA MET A 69 7.05 4.50 7.27
C MET A 69 7.13 4.11 5.79
N PHE A 70 6.30 4.71 4.93
CA PHE A 70 6.37 4.47 3.48
C PHE A 70 7.62 5.10 2.86
N PHE A 71 8.00 6.30 3.29
CA PHE A 71 9.09 7.07 2.68
C PHE A 71 10.43 6.92 3.41
N PHE A 72 10.59 5.90 4.26
CA PHE A 72 11.80 5.68 5.03
C PHE A 72 12.26 4.21 4.86
N ASP A 73 13.29 3.98 4.05
CA ASP A 73 13.91 2.67 3.85
C ASP A 73 15.29 2.65 4.52
N GLY A 74 15.38 2.03 5.70
CA GLY A 74 16.60 2.02 6.50
C GLY A 74 16.94 3.39 7.08
N ASN A 75 18.03 4.01 6.60
CA ASN A 75 18.44 5.37 6.98
C ASN A 75 18.23 6.40 5.84
N GLN A 76 17.58 6.01 4.76
CA GLN A 76 17.39 6.87 3.59
C GLN A 76 15.92 7.24 3.43
N GLU A 77 15.66 8.54 3.37
CA GLU A 77 14.38 9.07 2.93
C GLU A 77 14.26 8.85 1.43
N ILE A 78 13.20 8.17 1.01
CA ILE A 78 12.88 7.96 -0.41
C ILE A 78 11.76 8.93 -0.80
N GLU A 79 11.84 9.51 -2.00
CA GLU A 79 10.85 10.49 -2.45
C GLU A 79 9.57 9.83 -2.99
N ARG A 80 9.70 8.59 -3.48
CA ARG A 80 8.64 7.84 -4.17
C ARG A 80 8.61 6.38 -3.74
N ILE A 81 7.41 5.82 -3.67
CA ILE A 81 7.18 4.41 -3.35
C ILE A 81 6.53 3.68 -4.51
N ASN A 82 6.95 2.43 -4.74
CA ASN A 82 6.29 1.54 -5.69
C ASN A 82 5.19 0.71 -5.00
N PHE A 83 4.37 0.03 -5.80
CA PHE A 83 3.26 -0.78 -5.28
C PHE A 83 3.70 -1.86 -4.29
N ARG A 84 4.86 -2.49 -4.51
CA ARG A 84 5.37 -3.53 -3.61
C ARG A 84 5.73 -2.98 -2.24
N GLN A 85 6.39 -1.82 -2.18
CA GLN A 85 6.68 -1.13 -0.92
C GLN A 85 5.38 -0.72 -0.21
N PHE A 86 4.41 -0.21 -0.98
CA PHE A 86 3.10 0.13 -0.45
C PHE A 86 2.42 -1.08 0.24
N MET A 87 2.43 -2.23 -0.41
CA MET A 87 1.87 -3.47 0.13
C MET A 87 2.62 -3.99 1.38
N ARG A 88 3.95 -3.83 1.45
CA ARG A 88 4.76 -4.26 2.62
C ARG A 88 4.42 -3.49 3.88
N VAL A 89 4.27 -2.17 3.78
CA VAL A 89 3.88 -1.35 4.94
C VAL A 89 2.48 -1.74 5.40
N LEU A 90 1.51 -1.87 4.47
CA LEU A 90 0.16 -2.34 4.82
C LEU A 90 0.17 -3.73 5.50
N ALA A 91 1.06 -4.62 5.09
CA ALA A 91 1.24 -5.92 5.73
C ALA A 91 1.79 -5.79 7.16
N ALA A 92 2.76 -4.90 7.39
CA ALA A 92 3.31 -4.64 8.72
C ALA A 92 2.23 -4.17 9.71
N PHE A 93 1.27 -3.36 9.25
CA PHE A 93 0.12 -2.95 10.06
C PHE A 93 -0.81 -4.12 10.42
N ARG A 94 -0.97 -5.11 9.54
CA ARG A 94 -1.72 -6.34 9.87
C ARG A 94 -1.05 -7.16 10.95
N SER A 95 0.27 -7.35 10.86
CA SER A 95 1.04 -8.17 11.82
C SER A 95 1.03 -7.58 13.24
N ASN A 96 1.08 -6.25 13.34
CA ASN A 96 1.03 -5.55 14.63
C ASN A 96 -0.34 -5.65 15.33
N GLN A 97 -1.42 -5.88 14.57
CA GLN A 97 -2.75 -6.12 15.15
C GLN A 97 -2.85 -7.53 15.78
N GLN A 98 -2.16 -8.52 15.22
CA GLN A 98 -2.13 -9.88 15.78
C GLN A 98 -1.28 -9.98 17.05
N GLN A 99 -0.18 -9.22 17.15
CA GLN A 99 0.65 -9.22 18.35
C GLN A 99 -0.01 -8.50 19.54
N GLN A 100 -0.83 -7.45 19.30
CA GLN A 100 -1.55 -6.77 20.38
C GLN A 100 -2.69 -7.58 21.00
N GLN A 101 -3.25 -8.57 20.29
CA GLN A 101 -4.28 -9.45 20.86
C GLN A 101 -3.73 -10.56 21.76
N GLN A 102 -2.41 -10.80 21.77
CA GLN A 102 -1.80 -11.86 22.58
C GLN A 102 -1.22 -11.40 23.93
N GLN A 103 -1.20 -10.09 24.21
CA GLN A 103 -0.77 -9.54 25.52
C GLN A 103 -1.93 -9.26 26.50
N GLN A 104 -3.16 -9.62 26.14
CA GLN A 104 -4.29 -9.69 27.07
C GLN A 104 -4.76 -11.13 27.23
N LYS A 105 -3.92 -11.99 27.78
CA LYS A 105 -4.33 -13.27 28.36
C LYS A 105 -3.48 -13.59 29.58
#